data_AF-A0A6A7SFK2-F1
#
_entry.id   AF-A0A6A7SFK2-F1
#
_cell.length_a   1.000
_cell.length_b   1.000
_cell.length_c   1.000
_cell.angle_alpha   90.00
_cell.angle_beta   90.00
_cell.angle_gamma   90.00
#
_symmetry.space_group_name_H-M   'P 1'
#
loop_
_entity.id
_entity.type
_entity.pdbx_description
1 polymer ?
#
loop_
_entity_poly.entity_id
_entity_poly.type
_entity_poly.pdbx_seq_one_letter_code
_entity_poly.pdbx_strand_id
1 'polypeptide(L)'
;MLDAVTTVAFTILGMAAVLLVMAIVAMVLIATLKTKLPRNATRRDPEVESDHLSNPDELPITAKEPTVGESNPPPSGSFYAKRVMTEPEQILFHRLCQSQPYHVFPQVAFSQFIGAKGRTRKERFTHFAHARQKVADFVLCRHDSSIVAVIELDDSSHDQKRDHAKDRILNDAGLTVIRWHVRDIPDSNAIRTTIRNAISSPAQDAAVDMSI
;
A
#
# COMPACT_ATOMS: atom_id res chain seq x y z
N MET A 1 -9.49 54.97 38.30
CA MET A 1 -8.22 54.41 37.77
C MET A 1 -8.33 52.91 37.48
N LEU A 2 -9.21 52.15 38.16
CA LEU A 2 -9.49 50.75 37.82
C LEU A 2 -10.20 50.56 36.47
N ASP A 3 -11.09 51.48 36.07
CA ASP A 3 -11.95 51.30 34.88
C ASP A 3 -11.20 51.34 33.54
N ALA A 4 -10.09 52.08 33.47
CA ALA A 4 -9.29 52.18 32.26
C ALA A 4 -8.50 50.89 31.98
N VAL A 5 -7.99 50.24 33.04
CA VAL A 5 -7.17 49.03 32.92
C VAL A 5 -8.04 47.83 32.53
N THR A 6 -9.21 47.68 33.15
CA THR A 6 -10.18 46.64 32.76
C THR A 6 -10.67 46.84 31.34
N THR A 7 -11.00 48.07 30.94
CA THR A 7 -11.43 48.36 29.56
C THR A 7 -10.36 47.98 28.53
N VAL A 8 -9.09 48.31 28.79
CA VAL A 8 -7.97 47.94 27.90
C VAL A 8 -7.73 46.42 27.87
N ALA A 9 -7.89 45.72 29.00
CA ALA A 9 -7.76 44.27 29.04
C ALA A 9 -8.87 43.57 28.24
N PHE A 10 -10.12 44.05 28.33
CA PHE A 10 -11.25 43.52 27.57
C PHE A 10 -11.11 43.80 26.06
N THR A 11 -10.57 44.94 25.65
CA THR A 11 -10.33 45.23 24.22
C THR A 11 -9.21 44.37 23.65
N ILE A 12 -8.11 44.17 24.37
CA ILE A 12 -7.00 43.32 23.93
C ILE A 12 -7.44 41.86 23.81
N LEU A 13 -8.18 41.36 24.81
CA LEU A 13 -8.70 39.98 24.78
C LEU A 13 -9.72 39.78 23.64
N GLY A 14 -10.57 40.78 23.39
CA GLY A 14 -11.49 40.79 22.26
C GLY A 14 -10.78 40.78 20.90
N MET A 15 -9.74 41.61 20.73
CA MET A 15 -8.94 41.64 19.50
C MET A 15 -8.19 40.32 19.27
N ALA A 16 -7.64 39.70 20.32
CA ALA A 16 -6.98 38.39 20.22
C ALA A 16 -7.95 37.29 19.78
N ALA A 17 -9.17 37.27 20.32
CA ALA A 17 -10.20 36.32 19.91
C ALA A 17 -10.63 36.52 18.45
N VAL A 18 -10.77 37.77 17.99
CA VAL A 18 -11.09 38.09 16.59
C VAL A 18 -9.96 37.64 15.65
N LEU A 19 -8.70 37.89 16.01
CA LEU A 19 -7.55 37.45 15.21
C LEU A 19 -7.45 35.92 15.11
N LEU A 20 -7.75 35.21 16.21
CA LEU A 20 -7.78 33.74 16.21
C LEU A 20 -8.85 33.19 15.27
N VAL A 21 -10.07 33.74 15.32
CA VAL A 21 -11.18 33.34 14.43
C VAL A 21 -10.84 33.63 12.98
N MET A 22 -10.27 34.80 12.68
CA MET A 22 -9.83 35.15 11.33
C MET A 22 -8.72 34.23 10.80
N ALA A 23 -7.78 33.81 11.65
CA ALA A 23 -6.73 32.86 11.28
C ALA A 23 -7.29 31.45 10.97
N ILE A 24 -8.28 30.99 11.74
CA ILE A 24 -8.96 29.71 11.50
C ILE A 24 -9.76 29.75 10.18
N VAL A 25 -10.51 30.83 9.94
CA VAL A 25 -11.24 31.03 8.68
C VAL A 25 -10.27 31.09 7.49
N ALA A 26 -9.15 31.79 7.62
CA ALA A 26 -8.12 31.85 6.57
C ALA A 26 -7.49 30.47 6.32
N MET A 27 -7.19 29.67 7.35
CA MET A 27 -6.69 28.31 7.17
C MET A 27 -7.68 27.41 6.43
N VAL A 28 -8.97 27.46 6.79
CA VAL A 28 -10.03 26.68 6.13
C VAL A 28 -10.24 27.14 4.69
N LEU A 29 -10.14 28.45 4.42
CA LEU A 29 -10.21 29.01 3.08
C LEU A 29 -9.01 28.57 2.22
N ILE A 30 -7.78 28.63 2.75
CA ILE A 30 -6.57 28.17 2.04
C ILE A 30 -6.63 26.66 1.77
N ALA A 31 -7.12 25.86 2.73
CA ALA A 31 -7.29 24.43 2.56
C ALA A 31 -8.35 24.09 1.50
N THR A 32 -9.46 24.85 1.43
CA THR A 32 -10.51 24.66 0.40
C THR A 32 -10.14 25.23 -0.97
N LEU A 33 -9.24 26.22 -1.04
CA LEU A 33 -8.68 26.75 -2.29
C LEU A 33 -7.60 25.82 -2.88
N LYS A 34 -6.79 25.14 -2.06
CA LYS A 34 -5.80 24.14 -2.52
C LYS A 34 -6.43 22.87 -3.10
N THR A 35 -7.66 22.52 -2.70
CA THR A 35 -8.39 21.39 -3.28
C THR A 35 -9.11 21.73 -4.60
N LYS A 36 -9.11 23.01 -5.01
CA LYS A 36 -9.84 23.52 -6.18
C LYS A 36 -8.97 24.24 -7.23
N LEU A 37 -7.65 24.14 -7.16
CA LEU A 37 -6.77 24.70 -8.20
C LEU A 37 -6.57 23.68 -9.34
N PRO A 38 -7.25 23.84 -10.50
CA PRO A 38 -6.83 23.15 -11.71
C PRO A 38 -5.47 23.72 -12.14
N ARG A 39 -4.43 22.89 -12.11
CA ARG A 39 -3.14 23.23 -12.72
C ARG A 39 -3.27 23.07 -14.24
N ASN A 40 -3.73 24.10 -14.94
CA ASN A 40 -3.15 24.49 -16.23
C ASN A 40 -3.84 25.73 -16.81
N ALA A 41 -3.05 26.70 -17.28
CA ALA A 41 -3.40 27.54 -18.42
C ALA A 41 -2.19 28.38 -18.84
N THR A 42 -1.55 28.00 -19.95
CA THR A 42 -0.88 28.99 -20.81
C THR A 42 -1.64 29.03 -22.14
N ARG A 43 -2.40 30.13 -22.28
CA ARG A 43 -2.72 30.95 -23.47
C ARG A 43 -3.00 30.31 -24.85
N ARG A 44 -4.11 30.79 -25.43
CA ARG A 44 -4.69 30.55 -26.78
C ARG A 44 -3.80 31.02 -27.94
N ASP A 45 -3.94 30.36 -29.11
CA ASP A 45 -4.42 30.96 -30.38
C ASP A 45 -4.66 29.88 -31.49
N PRO A 46 -5.33 30.19 -32.63
CA PRO A 46 -6.29 29.30 -33.31
C PRO A 46 -5.81 28.63 -34.63
N GLU A 47 -6.54 27.56 -34.98
CA GLU A 47 -7.01 27.12 -36.32
C GLU A 47 -6.02 26.88 -37.48
N VAL A 48 -5.84 25.60 -37.84
CA VAL A 48 -5.80 25.14 -39.25
C VAL A 48 -6.48 23.76 -39.33
N GLU A 49 -7.68 23.73 -39.87
CA GLU A 49 -8.39 22.52 -40.30
C GLU A 49 -7.96 22.18 -41.74
N SER A 50 -7.42 20.98 -41.96
CA SER A 50 -7.48 20.33 -43.27
C SER A 50 -7.60 18.82 -43.07
N ASP A 51 -8.82 18.38 -43.34
CA ASP A 51 -9.34 17.04 -43.46
C ASP A 51 -8.44 16.11 -44.30
N HIS A 52 -8.08 14.92 -43.80
CA HIS A 52 -7.74 13.75 -44.63
C HIS A 52 -8.07 12.43 -43.92
N LEU A 53 -9.06 11.77 -44.50
CA LEU A 53 -9.63 10.47 -44.17
C LEU A 53 -8.65 9.30 -44.39
N SER A 54 -8.68 8.38 -43.40
CA SER A 54 -8.58 6.91 -43.51
C SER A 54 -7.23 6.21 -43.80
N ASN A 55 -6.80 5.38 -42.83
CA ASN A 55 -6.49 3.97 -43.10
C ASN A 55 -6.72 3.12 -41.81
N PRO A 56 -7.60 2.08 -41.81
CA PRO A 56 -7.94 1.32 -40.60
C PRO A 56 -7.00 0.15 -40.25
N ASP A 57 -5.95 -0.13 -41.04
CA ASP A 57 -5.16 -1.37 -40.91
C ASP A 57 -3.67 -1.21 -40.57
N GLU A 58 -3.24 -0.07 -40.03
CA GLU A 58 -1.91 0.04 -39.42
C GLU A 58 -2.05 0.13 -37.90
N LEU A 59 -1.78 -0.97 -37.18
CA LEU A 59 -1.51 -0.91 -35.74
C LEU A 59 -0.07 -0.40 -35.57
N PRO A 60 0.16 0.86 -35.16
CA PRO A 60 1.50 1.36 -35.01
C PRO A 60 2.08 0.82 -33.70
N ILE A 61 3.14 0.05 -33.84
CA ILE A 61 4.13 -0.21 -32.78
C ILE A 61 4.76 1.14 -32.43
N THR A 62 4.10 1.93 -31.58
CA THR A 62 4.67 3.07 -30.87
C THR A 62 3.63 3.58 -29.87
N ALA A 63 3.41 2.79 -28.82
CA ALA A 63 2.87 3.37 -27.60
C ALA A 63 3.97 4.29 -27.04
N LYS A 64 3.96 5.55 -27.46
CA LYS A 64 4.78 6.63 -26.90
C LYS A 64 4.66 6.54 -25.38
N GLU A 65 5.77 6.21 -24.72
CA GLU A 65 5.81 6.13 -23.25
C GLU A 65 5.18 7.41 -22.68
N PRO A 66 4.30 7.29 -21.66
CA PRO A 66 3.73 8.46 -21.04
C PRO A 66 4.89 9.27 -20.47
N THR A 67 5.09 10.49 -20.99
CA THR A 67 6.07 11.46 -20.50
C THR A 67 5.66 11.90 -19.09
N VAL A 68 5.99 11.06 -18.10
CA VAL A 68 6.05 11.45 -16.70
C VAL A 68 7.03 12.61 -16.64
N GLY A 69 6.58 13.77 -16.16
CA GLY A 69 7.47 14.93 -15.96
C GLY A 69 8.70 14.46 -15.20
N GLU A 70 9.85 14.55 -15.88
CA GLU A 70 11.11 13.99 -15.42
C GLU A 70 11.55 14.77 -14.17
N SER A 71 11.14 14.30 -12.99
CA SER A 71 11.71 14.77 -11.74
C SER A 71 13.19 14.44 -11.80
N ASN A 72 14.05 15.44 -11.64
CA ASN A 72 15.51 15.24 -11.64
C ASN A 72 15.86 13.99 -10.83
N PRO A 73 16.65 13.06 -11.38
CA PRO A 73 17.04 11.87 -10.64
C PRO A 73 17.74 12.31 -9.34
N PRO A 74 17.58 11.54 -8.25
CA PRO A 74 18.26 11.84 -7.00
C PRO A 74 19.77 11.90 -7.22
N PRO A 75 20.50 12.74 -6.46
CA PRO A 75 21.92 12.96 -6.71
C PRO A 75 22.72 11.65 -6.58
N SER A 76 23.85 11.57 -7.29
CA SER A 76 24.77 10.44 -7.19
C SER A 76 25.15 10.16 -5.72
N GLY A 77 25.15 8.89 -5.31
CA GLY A 77 25.39 8.47 -3.93
C GLY A 77 24.17 8.51 -3.00
N SER A 78 22.96 8.83 -3.50
CA SER A 78 21.73 8.87 -2.68
C SER A 78 21.18 7.51 -2.26
N PHE A 79 21.77 6.42 -2.73
CA PHE A 79 21.31 5.05 -2.47
C PHE A 79 22.44 4.19 -1.94
N TYR A 80 22.11 3.29 -1.03
CA TYR A 80 23.01 2.28 -0.51
C TYR A 80 22.30 0.92 -0.45
N ALA A 81 23.07 -0.15 -0.55
CA ALA A 81 22.53 -1.50 -0.41
C ALA A 81 22.29 -1.83 1.08
N LYS A 82 21.16 -2.48 1.37
CA LYS A 82 20.84 -3.04 2.68
C LYS A 82 20.69 -4.55 2.58
N ARG A 83 20.79 -5.25 3.71
CA ARG A 83 20.30 -6.64 3.79
C ARG A 83 18.82 -6.64 3.46
N VAL A 84 18.40 -7.65 2.69
CA VAL A 84 16.99 -7.84 2.36
C VAL A 84 16.22 -8.04 3.66
N MET A 85 16.63 -9.02 4.47
CA MET A 85 15.93 -9.45 5.68
C MET A 85 16.63 -9.04 6.98
N THR A 86 15.84 -8.88 8.05
CA THR A 86 16.34 -8.76 9.44
C THR A 86 16.93 -10.09 9.94
N GLU A 87 17.57 -10.10 11.11
CA GLU A 87 18.16 -11.34 11.67
C GLU A 87 17.09 -12.39 12.04
N PRO A 88 15.97 -12.06 12.73
CA PRO A 88 14.88 -13.01 12.95
C PRO A 88 14.28 -13.56 11.65
N GLU A 89 14.10 -12.69 10.64
CA GLU A 89 13.64 -13.11 9.31
C GLU A 89 14.60 -14.09 8.63
N GLN A 90 15.91 -13.85 8.70
CA GLN A 90 16.91 -14.78 8.14
C GLN A 90 16.85 -16.15 8.83
N ILE A 91 16.73 -16.18 10.16
CA ILE A 91 16.60 -17.43 10.93
C ILE A 91 15.36 -18.20 10.45
N LEU A 92 14.21 -17.53 10.37
CA LEU A 92 12.98 -18.16 9.93
C LEU A 92 13.07 -18.62 8.46
N PHE A 93 13.62 -17.79 7.57
CA PHE A 93 13.82 -18.12 6.16
C PHE A 93 14.58 -19.43 5.97
N HIS A 94 15.71 -19.59 6.65
CA HIS A 94 16.51 -20.82 6.55
C HIS A 94 15.73 -22.04 7.04
N ARG A 95 14.97 -21.90 8.15
CA ARG A 95 14.15 -22.99 8.68
C ARG A 95 12.98 -23.33 7.76
N LEU A 96 12.39 -22.34 7.08
CA LEU A 96 11.36 -22.50 6.05
C LEU A 96 11.92 -23.23 4.82
N CYS A 97 13.11 -22.86 4.34
CA CYS A 97 13.75 -23.57 3.22
C CYS A 97 14.07 -25.03 3.55
N GLN A 98 14.33 -25.34 4.82
CA GLN A 98 14.49 -26.71 5.31
C GLN A 98 13.15 -27.45 5.44
N SER A 99 12.03 -26.74 5.50
CA SER A 99 10.66 -27.29 5.51
C SER A 99 10.16 -27.61 4.09
N GLN A 100 10.81 -28.60 3.46
CA GLN A 100 10.37 -29.14 2.16
C GLN A 100 8.91 -29.67 2.23
N PRO A 101 8.11 -29.59 1.13
CA PRO A 101 8.51 -29.38 -0.27
C PRO A 101 8.16 -27.99 -0.86
N TYR A 102 8.15 -26.92 -0.06
CA TYR A 102 7.68 -25.60 -0.52
C TYR A 102 8.81 -24.68 -1.02
N HIS A 103 8.48 -23.83 -1.99
CA HIS A 103 9.32 -22.68 -2.35
C HIS A 103 8.98 -21.50 -1.43
N VAL A 104 10.02 -20.78 -1.00
CA VAL A 104 9.91 -19.66 -0.06
C VAL A 104 10.33 -18.38 -0.77
N PHE A 105 9.42 -17.42 -0.86
CA PHE A 105 9.68 -16.09 -1.41
C PHE A 105 9.69 -15.07 -0.26
N PRO A 106 10.84 -14.47 0.09
CA PRO A 106 10.91 -13.45 1.13
C PRO A 106 10.50 -12.06 0.60
N GLN A 107 9.92 -11.23 1.47
CA GLN A 107 9.61 -9.81 1.23
C GLN A 107 8.80 -9.55 -0.04
N VAL A 108 7.71 -10.29 -0.23
CA VAL A 108 6.88 -10.19 -1.43
C VAL A 108 5.85 -9.09 -1.28
N ALA A 109 5.87 -8.11 -2.17
CA ALA A 109 4.83 -7.07 -2.22
C ALA A 109 3.47 -7.69 -2.54
N PHE A 110 2.42 -7.27 -1.82
CA PHE A 110 1.06 -7.77 -2.04
C PHE A 110 0.58 -7.55 -3.49
N SER A 111 1.10 -6.52 -4.17
CA SER A 111 0.80 -6.27 -5.59
C SER A 111 1.19 -7.42 -6.53
N GLN A 112 2.08 -8.33 -6.10
CA GLN A 112 2.50 -9.48 -6.90
C GLN A 112 1.53 -10.66 -6.82
N PHE A 113 0.72 -10.75 -5.76
CA PHE A 113 -0.09 -11.94 -5.50
C PHE A 113 -1.51 -11.68 -4.99
N ILE A 114 -1.89 -10.41 -4.81
CA ILE A 114 -3.24 -9.98 -4.41
C ILE A 114 -3.85 -9.08 -5.48
N GLY A 115 -4.97 -9.52 -6.03
CA GLY A 115 -5.86 -8.69 -6.85
C GLY A 115 -6.94 -8.01 -6.01
N ALA A 116 -7.54 -6.95 -6.53
CA ALA A 116 -8.64 -6.25 -5.87
C ALA A 116 -9.96 -6.38 -6.65
N LYS A 117 -11.04 -6.73 -5.94
CA LYS A 117 -12.41 -6.76 -6.46
C LYS A 117 -13.12 -5.44 -6.20
N GLY A 118 -14.15 -5.14 -6.98
CA GLY A 118 -14.92 -3.89 -6.90
C GLY A 118 -15.88 -3.74 -8.07
N ARG A 119 -17.05 -3.12 -7.81
CA ARG A 119 -18.13 -2.94 -8.78
C ARG A 119 -17.73 -1.99 -9.91
N THR A 120 -16.85 -1.05 -9.62
CA THR A 120 -16.31 -0.10 -10.61
C THR A 120 -14.79 -0.19 -10.71
N ARG A 121 -14.22 0.28 -11.83
CA ARG A 121 -12.76 0.39 -12.00
C ARG A 121 -12.12 1.27 -10.93
N LYS A 122 -12.78 2.38 -10.56
CA LYS A 122 -12.31 3.31 -9.53
C LYS A 122 -12.25 2.62 -8.17
N GLU A 123 -13.30 1.90 -7.80
CA GLU A 123 -13.36 1.15 -6.54
C GLU A 123 -12.28 0.06 -6.49
N ARG A 124 -12.11 -0.74 -7.56
CA ARG A 124 -11.01 -1.72 -7.66
C ARG A 124 -9.64 -1.07 -7.47
N PHE A 125 -9.40 0.07 -8.11
CA PHE A 125 -8.14 0.80 -7.99
C PHE A 125 -7.90 1.28 -6.55
N THR A 126 -8.92 1.85 -5.90
CA THR A 126 -8.83 2.26 -4.49
C THR A 126 -8.49 1.08 -3.58
N HIS A 127 -9.17 -0.05 -3.73
CA HIS A 127 -8.88 -1.26 -2.96
C HIS A 127 -7.45 -1.77 -3.22
N PHE A 128 -7.03 -1.82 -4.48
CA PHE A 128 -5.67 -2.24 -4.84
C PHE A 128 -4.60 -1.29 -4.29
N ALA A 129 -4.90 0.01 -4.19
CA ALA A 129 -3.97 0.99 -3.62
C ALA A 129 -3.66 0.72 -2.15
N HIS A 130 -4.60 0.15 -1.38
CA HIS A 130 -4.36 -0.26 0.00
C HIS A 130 -3.49 -1.52 0.11
N ALA A 131 -3.65 -2.46 -0.83
CA ALA A 131 -2.86 -3.68 -0.88
C ALA A 131 -1.42 -3.42 -1.34
N ARG A 132 -1.21 -2.67 -2.43
CA ARG A 132 0.12 -2.48 -3.04
C ARG A 132 1.17 -1.79 -2.15
N GLN A 133 0.76 -1.19 -1.05
CA GLN A 133 1.66 -0.58 -0.06
C GLN A 133 2.18 -1.58 0.99
N LYS A 134 1.75 -2.84 0.92
CA LYS A 134 2.06 -3.89 1.89
C LYS A 134 3.02 -4.91 1.28
N VAL A 135 3.80 -5.51 2.18
CA VAL A 135 4.77 -6.57 1.89
C VAL A 135 4.51 -7.67 2.92
N ALA A 136 4.47 -8.92 2.44
CA ALA A 136 4.49 -10.11 3.26
C ALA A 136 5.95 -10.46 3.59
N ASP A 137 6.21 -10.92 4.82
CA ASP A 137 7.56 -11.36 5.17
C ASP A 137 7.96 -12.59 4.35
N PHE A 138 7.06 -13.57 4.22
CA PHE A 138 7.25 -14.70 3.30
C PHE A 138 5.95 -15.15 2.63
N VAL A 139 6.08 -15.62 1.39
CA VAL A 139 5.03 -16.37 0.69
C VAL A 139 5.56 -17.76 0.40
N LEU A 140 4.84 -18.79 0.86
CA LEU A 140 5.13 -20.18 0.56
C LEU A 140 4.30 -20.61 -0.64
N CYS A 141 4.96 -21.21 -1.63
CA CYS A 141 4.31 -21.74 -2.81
C CYS A 141 4.64 -23.21 -3.06
N ARG A 142 3.76 -23.88 -3.79
CA ARG A 142 4.08 -25.14 -4.47
C ARG A 142 4.98 -24.88 -5.68
N HIS A 143 5.44 -25.95 -6.33
CA HIS A 143 6.31 -25.87 -7.52
C HIS A 143 5.70 -25.10 -8.70
N ASP A 144 4.36 -25.11 -8.84
CA ASP A 144 3.63 -24.33 -9.84
C ASP A 144 3.40 -22.86 -9.45
N SER A 145 4.01 -22.40 -8.37
CA SER A 145 3.83 -21.07 -7.77
C SER A 145 2.45 -20.80 -7.17
N SER A 146 1.58 -21.81 -7.03
CA SER A 146 0.34 -21.67 -6.25
C SER A 146 0.64 -21.41 -4.78
N ILE A 147 -0.04 -20.42 -4.20
CA ILE A 147 0.19 -20.01 -2.81
C ILE A 147 -0.34 -21.08 -1.86
N VAL A 148 0.48 -21.44 -0.89
CA VAL A 148 0.16 -22.36 0.20
C VAL A 148 -0.20 -21.58 1.45
N ALA A 149 0.66 -20.64 1.83
CA ALA A 149 0.47 -19.79 2.99
C ALA A 149 1.29 -18.50 2.86
N VAL A 150 0.82 -17.45 3.53
CA VAL A 150 1.59 -16.24 3.85
C VAL A 150 2.10 -16.38 5.28
N ILE A 151 3.38 -16.09 5.49
CA ILE A 151 4.02 -16.15 6.80
C ILE A 151 4.43 -14.73 7.22
N GLU A 152 4.14 -14.36 8.46
CA GLU A 152 4.51 -13.06 9.04
C GLU A 152 5.25 -13.28 10.37
N LEU A 153 6.26 -12.43 10.63
CA LEU A 153 7.01 -12.36 11.88
C LEU A 153 6.58 -11.13 12.68
N ASP A 154 5.96 -11.37 13.83
CA ASP A 154 5.47 -10.31 14.71
C ASP A 154 6.46 -10.03 15.83
N ASP A 155 6.69 -8.74 16.13
CA ASP A 155 7.33 -8.31 17.38
C ASP A 155 6.27 -7.70 18.31
N SER A 156 6.54 -7.80 19.60
CA SER A 156 5.79 -7.26 20.73
C SER A 156 5.46 -5.75 20.64
N SER A 157 6.15 -4.99 19.78
CA SER A 157 5.87 -3.57 19.54
C SER A 157 4.84 -3.36 18.42
N HIS A 158 3.56 -3.67 18.67
CA HIS A 158 2.54 -3.57 17.61
C HIS A 158 1.77 -2.25 17.57
N ASP A 159 1.79 -1.60 16.40
CA ASP A 159 0.74 -0.68 15.94
C ASP A 159 -0.43 -1.51 15.38
N GLN A 160 -1.31 -1.94 16.29
CA GLN A 160 -2.44 -2.84 16.02
C GLN A 160 -3.25 -2.47 14.76
N LYS A 161 -3.36 -1.17 14.43
CA LYS A 161 -4.12 -0.71 13.26
C LYS A 161 -3.51 -1.17 11.93
N ARG A 162 -2.19 -1.22 11.83
CA ARG A 162 -1.49 -1.67 10.61
C ARG A 162 -1.67 -3.16 10.39
N ASP A 163 -1.65 -3.93 11.47
CA ASP A 163 -1.74 -5.39 11.42
C ASP A 163 -3.15 -5.83 11.05
N HIS A 164 -4.16 -5.22 11.66
CA HIS A 164 -5.56 -5.45 11.29
C HIS A 164 -5.84 -5.17 9.81
N ALA A 165 -5.18 -4.16 9.23
CA ALA A 165 -5.33 -3.86 7.80
C ALA A 165 -4.62 -4.88 6.89
N LYS A 166 -3.46 -5.42 7.30
CA LYS A 166 -2.79 -6.53 6.58
C LYS A 166 -3.63 -7.79 6.65
N ASP A 167 -4.04 -8.19 7.86
CA ASP A 167 -4.84 -9.38 8.12
C ASP A 167 -6.14 -9.38 7.33
N ARG A 168 -6.85 -8.25 7.35
CA ARG A 168 -8.10 -8.13 6.60
C ARG A 168 -7.90 -8.39 5.11
N ILE A 169 -6.85 -7.84 4.50
CA ILE A 169 -6.59 -8.04 3.07
C ILE A 169 -6.25 -9.50 2.77
N LEU A 170 -5.42 -10.15 3.59
CA LEU A 170 -5.04 -11.56 3.40
C LEU A 170 -6.24 -12.50 3.59
N ASN A 171 -7.05 -12.24 4.61
CA ASN A 171 -8.28 -12.99 4.89
C ASN A 171 -9.33 -12.81 3.79
N ASP A 172 -9.57 -11.56 3.34
CA ASP A 172 -10.49 -11.26 2.23
C ASP A 172 -10.02 -11.91 0.91
N ALA A 173 -8.71 -12.13 0.75
CA ALA A 173 -8.13 -12.86 -0.38
C ALA A 173 -8.20 -14.39 -0.24
N GLY A 174 -8.71 -14.92 0.89
CA GLY A 174 -8.83 -16.36 1.14
C GLY A 174 -7.48 -17.05 1.37
N LEU A 175 -6.44 -16.32 1.78
CA LEU A 175 -5.11 -16.87 1.99
C LEU A 175 -4.93 -17.37 3.43
N THR A 176 -4.30 -18.54 3.57
CA THR A 176 -3.85 -19.02 4.89
C THR A 176 -2.72 -18.15 5.39
N VAL A 177 -2.85 -17.60 6.59
CA VAL A 177 -1.81 -16.79 7.25
C VAL A 177 -1.29 -17.53 8.47
N ILE A 178 0.02 -17.70 8.58
CA ILE A 178 0.70 -18.27 9.74
C ILE A 178 1.59 -17.20 10.34
N ARG A 179 1.47 -16.98 11.64
CA ARG A 179 2.21 -15.94 12.37
C ARG A 179 3.08 -16.58 13.43
N TRP A 180 4.34 -16.12 13.52
CA TRP A 180 5.24 -16.47 14.61
C TRP A 180 5.80 -15.21 15.24
N HIS A 181 6.04 -15.27 16.54
CA HIS A 181 6.66 -14.17 17.25
C HIS A 181 8.19 -14.24 17.07
N VAL A 182 8.87 -13.11 16.90
CA VAL A 182 10.34 -13.04 16.72
C VAL A 182 11.14 -13.71 17.85
N ARG A 183 10.53 -13.84 19.04
CA ARG A 183 11.12 -14.50 20.23
C ARG A 183 10.80 -15.99 20.34
N ASP A 184 9.91 -16.50 19.50
CA ASP A 184 9.42 -17.88 19.52
C ASP A 184 9.35 -18.44 18.10
N ILE A 185 10.48 -18.37 17.40
CA ILE A 185 10.60 -18.93 16.05
C ILE A 185 10.72 -20.46 16.20
N PRO A 186 9.80 -21.25 15.62
CA PRO A 186 9.85 -22.71 15.70
C PRO A 186 10.98 -23.31 14.86
N ASP A 187 11.38 -24.54 15.17
CA ASP A 187 12.28 -25.32 14.32
C ASP A 187 11.58 -25.84 13.05
N SER A 188 12.35 -26.36 12.10
CA SER A 188 11.82 -26.83 10.80
C SER A 188 10.81 -27.98 10.91
N ASN A 189 10.82 -28.79 11.97
CA ASN A 189 9.86 -29.87 12.15
C ASN A 189 8.51 -29.34 12.66
N ALA A 190 8.56 -28.43 13.64
CA ALA A 190 7.39 -27.71 14.11
C ALA A 190 6.74 -26.91 12.97
N ILE A 191 7.54 -26.17 12.18
CA ILE A 191 7.09 -25.46 10.97
C ILE A 191 6.32 -26.39 10.02
N ARG A 192 6.91 -27.55 9.65
CA ARG A 192 6.25 -28.52 8.77
C ARG A 192 4.90 -28.97 9.31
N THR A 193 4.82 -29.20 10.62
CA THR A 193 3.59 -29.64 11.28
C THR A 193 2.54 -28.55 11.25
N THR A 194 2.91 -27.31 11.59
CA THR A 194 2.02 -26.15 11.51
C THR A 194 1.48 -25.95 10.10
N ILE A 195 2.34 -25.97 9.08
CA ILE A 195 1.91 -25.80 7.68
C ILE A 195 0.96 -26.92 7.26
N ARG A 196 1.30 -28.18 7.55
CA ARG A 196 0.44 -29.33 7.22
C ARG A 196 -0.95 -29.20 7.86
N ASN A 197 -1.00 -28.85 9.13
CA ASN A 197 -2.27 -28.70 9.84
C ASN A 197 -3.10 -27.54 9.30
N ALA A 198 -2.45 -26.43 8.92
CA ALA A 198 -3.12 -25.26 8.37
C ALA A 198 -3.74 -25.54 6.99
N ILE A 199 -3.09 -26.34 6.15
CA ILE A 199 -3.58 -26.67 4.79
C ILE A 199 -4.54 -27.85 4.75
N SER A 200 -4.50 -28.75 5.74
CA SER A 200 -5.43 -29.89 5.84
C SER A 200 -6.77 -29.53 6.49
N SER A 201 -6.98 -28.27 6.85
CA SER A 201 -8.25 -27.80 7.37
C SER A 201 -9.28 -27.72 6.22
N PRO A 202 -10.52 -28.26 6.36
CA PRO A 202 -11.49 -28.42 5.26
C PRO A 202 -11.95 -27.15 4.52
N ALA A 203 -11.44 -25.97 4.88
CA ALA A 203 -11.86 -24.69 4.32
C ALA A 203 -11.29 -24.39 2.92
N GLN A 204 -10.28 -25.12 2.44
CA GLN A 204 -9.65 -24.87 1.12
C GLN A 204 -10.12 -25.78 -0.01
N ASP A 205 -10.69 -26.96 0.28
CA ASP A 205 -11.15 -27.88 -0.78
C ASP A 205 -12.45 -27.41 -1.46
N ALA A 206 -13.22 -26.51 -0.83
CA ALA A 206 -14.48 -26.00 -1.38
C ALA A 206 -14.31 -24.87 -2.43
N ALA A 207 -13.12 -24.28 -2.57
CA ALA A 207 -12.91 -23.10 -3.43
C ALA A 207 -12.39 -23.43 -4.83
N VAL A 208 -11.92 -24.66 -5.07
CA VAL A 208 -11.36 -25.08 -6.38
C VAL A 208 -12.43 -25.69 -7.29
N ASP A 209 -13.54 -26.19 -6.75
CA ASP A 209 -14.58 -26.93 -7.49
C ASP A 209 -15.68 -26.04 -8.11
N MET A 210 -15.56 -24.70 -8.04
CA MET A 210 -16.62 -23.78 -8.49
C MET A 210 -16.18 -22.85 -9.64
N SER A 211 -15.11 -23.22 -10.35
CA SER A 211 -14.54 -22.41 -11.45
C SER A 211 -14.28 -23.19 -12.74
N ILE A 212 -14.97 -24.32 -12.97
CA ILE A 212 -15.06 -24.98 -14.29
C ILE A 212 -16.46 -24.77 -14.86
#